data_AF-A0A1D2A716-F1
#
_entry.id   AF-A0A1D2A716-F1
#
_cell.length_a   1.000
_cell.length_b   1.000
_cell.length_c   1.000
_cell.angle_alpha   90.00
_cell.angle_beta   90.00
_cell.angle_gamma   90.00
#
_symmetry.space_group_name_H-M   'P 1'
#
loop_
_entity.id
_entity.type
_entity.pdbx_description
1 polymer ?
#
loop_
_entity_poly.entity_id
_entity_poly.type
_entity_poly.pdbx_seq_one_letter_code
_entity_poly.pdbx_strand_id
1 'polypeptide(L)'
;AAAAALAASAIELLRTELRAYSPLLLPVEPRARGVAARALQDAFGAAFLPWVVGVSVLDKVTLEALRLGVALEEFLKKEAREDPGEPWDLQARINPLLYQWVEGQASMLRGWITRILASEDWQRHGRQPGRGARSTTEAVKAATDTLEGLFDLGISPLPTGVLRCLVDGVDGALGAYAAGVRASLPSVATLRPPRPALTRYKREVVAAAQEAEAADGRVGLESLSWVPPVSRAEAEGVLATPWDALLLRANAAAALLDALDELERLVLDRWQAGTPRGGVGGGSGADGASASNRHGLPAADEPAAGASAAAYDVTGLDWATGMFAGARGAARAARDAACHVVARRLVCGDLRTAVYERLYRFHVQAARLGGVLQEVDRVLGTLCAGAHDALPALLARALCAELLDALAFVLLDGGPLRLFVPGDVDALEADLTALQALFHAEADGLELDEVESASAPLSAILDAMALDTDVLIANYKQALALPARPLATTQHGAAPAPAPALDPDVLLRVLCHRAEHAASKFLKGLKINKRLPLSAVGQAGEVLQKVKSKTSPGLLRGFSTKKK
;
A
#
# COMPACT_ATOMS: atom_id res chain seq x y z
N ALA A 1 -23.60 30.26 31.50
CA ALA A 1 -24.88 30.93 31.18
C ALA A 1 -24.82 32.42 31.52
N ALA A 2 -24.48 32.78 32.77
CA ALA A 2 -24.33 34.18 33.18
C ALA A 2 -23.33 34.99 32.32
N ALA A 3 -22.15 34.42 32.01
CA ALA A 3 -21.16 35.09 31.16
C ALA A 3 -21.66 35.35 29.72
N ALA A 4 -22.38 34.39 29.12
CA ALA A 4 -22.98 34.56 27.79
C ALA A 4 -24.06 35.65 27.79
N ALA A 5 -24.94 35.65 28.80
CA ALA A 5 -25.97 36.67 28.96
C ALA A 5 -25.36 38.07 29.19
N LEU A 6 -24.28 38.16 29.96
CA LEU A 6 -23.54 39.39 30.18
C LEU A 6 -22.96 39.93 28.86
N ALA A 7 -22.30 39.07 28.06
CA ALA A 7 -21.73 39.44 26.77
C ALA A 7 -22.80 39.89 25.77
N ALA A 8 -23.91 39.14 25.65
CA ALA A 8 -25.04 39.52 24.80
C ALA A 8 -25.65 40.86 25.20
N SER A 9 -25.84 41.08 26.51
CA SER A 9 -26.39 42.33 27.04
C SER A 9 -25.45 43.51 26.79
N ALA A 10 -24.13 43.31 26.90
CA ALA A 10 -23.14 44.33 26.60
C ALA A 10 -23.14 44.72 25.12
N ILE A 11 -23.28 43.76 24.20
CA ILE A 11 -23.42 44.03 22.76
C ILE A 11 -24.68 44.85 22.48
N GLU A 12 -25.83 44.47 23.04
CA GLU A 12 -27.08 45.20 22.85
C GLU A 12 -27.06 46.59 23.49
N LEU A 13 -26.42 46.73 24.65
CA LEU A 13 -26.22 48.02 25.31
C LEU A 13 -25.40 48.96 24.43
N LEU A 14 -24.29 48.49 23.87
CA LEU A 14 -23.46 49.28 22.96
C LEU A 14 -24.23 49.67 21.69
N ARG A 15 -24.98 48.74 21.09
CA ARG A 15 -25.82 49.04 19.91
C ARG A 15 -26.83 50.13 20.22
N THR A 16 -27.46 50.05 21.38
CA THR A 16 -28.47 51.02 21.82
C THR A 16 -27.83 52.39 22.05
N GLU A 17 -26.68 52.43 22.72
CA GLU A 17 -25.92 53.66 22.96
C GLU A 17 -25.53 54.35 21.64
N LEU A 18 -24.93 53.60 20.72
CA LEU A 18 -24.43 54.12 19.45
C LEU A 18 -25.55 54.61 18.51
N ARG A 19 -26.76 54.06 18.66
CA ARG A 19 -27.94 54.42 17.85
C ARG A 19 -28.75 55.57 18.46
N ALA A 20 -28.93 55.57 19.77
CA ALA A 20 -29.86 56.48 20.43
C ALA A 20 -29.18 57.70 21.07
N TYR A 21 -28.00 57.52 21.69
CA TYR A 21 -27.40 58.54 22.55
C TYR A 21 -26.18 59.20 21.90
N SER A 22 -25.26 58.41 21.34
CA SER A 22 -24.07 58.92 20.65
C SER A 22 -24.39 60.04 19.62
N PRO A 23 -25.41 59.92 18.74
CA PRO A 23 -25.72 60.97 17.77
C PRO A 23 -26.13 62.32 18.39
N LEU A 24 -26.72 62.29 19.59
CA LEU A 24 -27.13 63.49 20.31
C LEU A 24 -25.93 64.22 20.94
N LEU A 25 -24.86 63.48 21.23
CA LEU A 25 -23.66 63.97 21.93
C LEU A 25 -22.54 64.39 20.98
N LEU A 26 -22.53 63.89 19.74
CA LEU A 26 -21.55 64.24 18.71
C LEU A 26 -21.32 65.76 18.51
N PRO A 27 -22.35 66.65 18.57
CA PRO A 27 -22.13 68.09 18.42
C PRO A 27 -21.31 68.71 19.55
N VAL A 28 -21.28 68.08 20.73
CA VAL A 28 -20.59 68.58 21.94
C VAL A 28 -19.26 67.86 22.15
N GLU A 29 -19.22 66.55 21.92
CA GLU A 29 -18.04 65.71 22.05
C GLU A 29 -17.86 64.85 20.79
N PRO A 30 -16.93 65.22 19.89
CA PRO A 30 -16.68 64.48 18.65
C PRO A 30 -16.32 63.00 18.87
N ARG A 31 -15.80 62.65 20.06
CA ARG A 31 -15.40 61.28 20.42
C ARG A 31 -16.46 60.51 21.20
N ALA A 32 -17.71 61.00 21.29
CA ALA A 32 -18.75 60.42 22.14
C ALA A 32 -18.89 58.89 22.00
N ARG A 33 -18.85 58.38 20.75
CA ARG A 33 -18.90 56.94 20.44
C ARG A 33 -17.71 56.16 21.02
N GLY A 34 -16.50 56.70 20.86
CA GLY A 34 -15.28 56.10 21.37
C GLY A 34 -15.23 56.09 22.89
N VAL A 35 -15.69 57.18 23.53
CA VAL A 35 -15.77 57.29 25.00
C VAL A 35 -16.75 56.28 25.58
N ALA A 36 -17.94 56.12 24.96
CA ALA A 36 -18.92 55.13 25.39
C ALA A 36 -18.41 53.69 25.22
N ALA A 37 -17.78 53.39 24.08
CA ALA A 37 -17.12 52.11 23.85
C ALA A 37 -16.03 51.83 24.90
N ARG A 38 -15.18 52.81 25.21
CA ARG A 38 -14.11 52.69 26.20
C ARG A 38 -14.66 52.41 27.60
N ALA A 39 -15.67 53.15 28.04
CA ALA A 39 -16.30 52.95 29.34
C ALA A 39 -16.91 51.54 29.46
N LEU A 40 -17.55 51.04 28.39
CA LEU A 40 -18.08 49.69 28.36
C LEU A 40 -16.95 48.63 28.36
N GLN A 41 -15.85 48.87 27.65
CA GLN A 41 -14.69 47.99 27.62
C GLN A 41 -14.11 47.79 29.03
N ASP A 42 -13.91 48.87 29.78
CA ASP A 42 -13.34 48.77 31.13
C ASP A 42 -14.29 48.06 32.10
N ALA A 43 -15.58 48.40 32.08
CA ALA A 43 -16.59 47.78 32.95
C ALA A 43 -16.83 46.30 32.64
N PHE A 44 -16.97 45.95 31.35
CA PHE A 44 -17.16 44.57 30.93
C PHE A 44 -15.88 43.75 31.13
N GLY A 45 -14.72 44.30 30.79
CA GLY A 45 -13.42 43.64 30.93
C GLY A 45 -13.14 43.23 32.38
N ALA A 46 -13.42 44.11 33.35
CA ALA A 46 -13.24 43.82 34.77
C ALA A 46 -14.09 42.63 35.26
N ALA A 47 -15.27 42.40 34.66
CA ALA A 47 -16.15 41.29 35.01
C ALA A 47 -15.87 40.02 34.19
N PHE A 48 -15.54 40.16 32.90
CA PHE A 48 -15.44 39.05 31.96
C PHE A 48 -14.06 38.39 31.94
N LEU A 49 -12.96 39.16 32.04
CA LEU A 49 -11.60 38.61 31.95
C LEU A 49 -11.26 37.59 33.06
N PRO A 50 -11.62 37.81 34.35
CA PRO A 50 -11.40 36.81 35.39
C PRO A 50 -12.14 35.50 35.11
N TRP A 51 -13.34 35.59 34.50
CA TRP A 51 -14.10 34.41 34.10
C TRP A 51 -13.38 33.65 32.98
N VAL A 52 -12.88 34.35 31.95
CA VAL A 52 -12.13 33.72 30.84
C VAL A 52 -10.90 32.96 31.34
N VAL A 53 -10.16 33.53 32.30
CA VAL A 53 -8.98 32.87 32.90
C VAL A 53 -9.35 31.58 33.64
N GLY A 54 -10.56 31.50 34.19
CA GLY A 54 -11.06 30.31 34.89
C GLY A 54 -11.63 29.22 33.97
N VAL A 55 -11.72 29.45 32.66
CA VAL A 55 -12.26 28.47 31.70
C VAL A 55 -11.25 27.35 31.47
N SER A 56 -11.71 26.11 31.63
CA SER A 56 -10.91 24.89 31.35
C SER A 56 -11.56 23.93 30.35
N VAL A 57 -12.84 24.12 30.01
CA VAL A 57 -13.59 23.23 29.13
C VAL A 57 -14.39 24.06 28.11
N LEU A 58 -14.34 23.65 26.84
CA LEU A 58 -15.09 24.25 25.73
C LEU A 58 -16.45 23.57 25.55
N ASP A 59 -17.36 23.78 26.50
CA ASP A 59 -18.76 23.36 26.33
C ASP A 59 -19.56 24.38 25.50
N LYS A 60 -20.77 24.01 25.08
CA LYS A 60 -21.62 24.86 24.22
C LYS A 60 -21.83 26.27 24.81
N VAL A 61 -22.03 26.35 26.13
CA VAL A 61 -22.35 27.60 26.84
C VAL A 61 -21.11 28.49 26.98
N THR A 62 -19.96 27.90 27.21
CA THR A 62 -18.67 28.60 27.30
C THR A 62 -18.25 29.12 25.93
N LEU A 63 -18.39 28.30 24.88
CA LEU A 63 -18.12 28.71 23.50
C LEU A 63 -19.00 29.88 23.09
N GLU A 64 -20.29 29.86 23.41
CA GLU A 64 -21.18 30.99 23.15
C GLU A 64 -20.71 32.28 23.84
N ALA A 65 -20.37 32.21 25.12
CA ALA A 65 -19.83 33.35 25.87
C ALA A 65 -18.52 33.89 25.27
N LEU A 66 -17.58 33.01 24.91
CA LEU A 66 -16.30 33.37 24.31
C LEU A 66 -16.48 34.00 22.92
N ARG A 67 -17.34 33.43 22.07
CA ARG A 67 -17.66 33.98 20.74
C ARG A 67 -18.26 35.39 20.85
N LEU A 68 -19.23 35.58 21.75
CA LEU A 68 -19.82 36.90 22.01
C LEU A 68 -18.79 37.88 22.56
N GLY A 69 -17.90 37.43 23.45
CA GLY A 69 -16.80 38.24 23.97
C GLY A 69 -15.84 38.72 22.87
N VAL A 70 -15.40 37.82 21.97
CA VAL A 70 -14.55 38.17 20.82
C VAL A 70 -15.27 39.15 19.87
N ALA A 71 -16.53 38.89 19.56
CA ALA A 71 -17.33 39.79 18.71
C ALA A 71 -17.51 41.18 19.34
N LEU A 72 -17.69 41.25 20.65
CA LEU A 72 -17.73 42.52 21.39
C LEU A 72 -16.38 43.22 21.35
N GLU A 73 -15.26 42.52 21.55
CA GLU A 73 -13.91 43.10 21.47
C GLU A 73 -13.64 43.72 20.08
N GLU A 74 -13.98 43.02 19.00
CA GLU A 74 -13.87 43.56 17.64
C GLU A 74 -14.77 44.78 17.42
N PHE A 75 -16.00 44.75 17.94
CA PHE A 75 -16.93 45.87 17.82
C PHE A 75 -16.42 47.10 18.59
N LEU A 76 -15.91 46.91 19.80
CA LEU A 76 -15.30 47.96 20.61
C LEU A 76 -14.06 48.55 19.93
N LYS A 77 -13.15 47.71 19.41
CA LYS A 77 -11.95 48.17 18.65
C LYS A 77 -12.33 49.02 17.44
N LYS A 78 -13.44 48.71 16.76
CA LYS A 78 -13.91 49.46 15.61
C LYS A 78 -14.45 50.85 15.96
N GLU A 79 -15.11 51.00 17.11
CA GLU A 79 -15.73 52.27 17.53
C GLU A 79 -14.77 53.15 18.35
N ALA A 80 -13.88 52.55 19.15
CA ALA A 80 -12.87 53.24 19.95
C ALA A 80 -11.53 53.41 19.21
N ARG A 81 -11.54 53.75 17.91
CA ARG A 81 -10.31 53.84 17.09
C ARG A 81 -9.28 54.86 17.59
N GLU A 82 -9.75 55.96 18.17
CA GLU A 82 -8.89 57.06 18.62
C GLU A 82 -8.25 56.81 19.99
N ASP A 83 -8.90 55.97 20.82
CA ASP A 83 -8.39 55.52 22.11
C ASP A 83 -8.90 54.10 22.41
N PRO A 84 -8.28 53.07 21.81
CA PRO A 84 -8.74 51.68 21.93
C PRO A 84 -8.44 51.07 23.31
N GLY A 85 -7.63 51.75 24.12
CA GLY A 85 -6.99 51.27 25.34
C GLY A 85 -6.46 49.83 25.29
N GLU A 86 -6.41 49.15 26.44
CA GLU A 86 -5.72 47.85 26.54
C GLU A 86 -6.54 46.72 25.86
N PRO A 87 -5.95 46.00 24.88
CA PRO A 87 -6.61 44.89 24.22
C PRO A 87 -6.77 43.71 25.19
N TRP A 88 -7.90 43.02 25.10
CA TRP A 88 -8.13 41.83 25.92
C TRP A 88 -7.39 40.61 25.37
N ASP A 89 -7.15 40.61 24.06
CA ASP A 89 -6.56 39.51 23.29
C ASP A 89 -7.27 38.18 23.56
N LEU A 90 -8.61 38.22 23.56
CA LEU A 90 -9.43 37.05 23.90
C LEU A 90 -9.11 35.86 23.00
N GLN A 91 -8.86 36.10 21.71
CA GLN A 91 -8.46 35.04 20.77
C GLN A 91 -7.16 34.34 21.22
N ALA A 92 -6.15 35.09 21.65
CA ALA A 92 -4.90 34.53 22.13
C ALA A 92 -5.09 33.71 23.41
N ARG A 93 -6.04 34.10 24.26
CA ARG A 93 -6.41 33.37 25.48
C ARG A 93 -7.22 32.10 25.20
N ILE A 94 -7.96 32.05 24.09
CA ILE A 94 -8.72 30.87 23.66
C ILE A 94 -7.81 29.82 23.03
N ASN A 95 -6.75 30.22 22.33
CA ASN A 95 -5.86 29.31 21.59
C ASN A 95 -5.36 28.10 22.41
N PRO A 96 -4.86 28.23 23.65
CA PRO A 96 -4.43 27.08 24.45
C PRO A 96 -5.55 26.05 24.69
N LEU A 97 -6.79 26.50 24.90
CA LEU A 97 -7.94 25.62 25.08
C LEU A 97 -8.26 24.85 23.79
N LEU A 98 -8.04 25.47 22.63
CA LEU A 98 -8.23 24.82 21.33
C LEU A 98 -7.18 23.74 21.08
N TYR A 99 -5.92 24.01 21.39
CA TYR A 99 -4.87 22.99 21.29
C TYR A 99 -5.13 21.82 22.24
N GLN A 100 -5.56 22.08 23.48
CA GLN A 100 -5.94 21.02 24.43
C GLN A 100 -7.14 20.21 23.93
N TRP A 101 -8.15 20.86 23.36
CA TRP A 101 -9.30 20.17 22.77
C TRP A 101 -8.88 19.30 21.59
N VAL A 102 -8.05 19.82 20.67
CA VAL A 102 -7.53 19.08 19.51
C VAL A 102 -6.73 17.86 19.95
N GLU A 103 -5.84 18.02 20.94
CA GLU A 103 -5.07 16.90 21.48
C GLU A 103 -5.98 15.82 22.10
N GLY A 104 -7.01 16.24 22.83
CA GLY A 104 -8.04 15.34 23.36
C GLY A 104 -8.78 14.58 22.27
N GLN A 105 -9.23 15.26 21.21
CA GLN A 105 -9.93 14.61 20.09
C GLN A 105 -9.02 13.64 19.32
N ALA A 106 -7.79 14.05 19.00
CA ALA A 106 -6.83 13.18 18.31
C ALA A 106 -6.49 11.93 19.14
N SER A 107 -6.36 12.07 20.46
CA SER A 107 -6.14 10.94 21.38
C SER A 107 -7.33 9.98 21.40
N MET A 108 -8.56 10.53 21.49
CA MET A 108 -9.80 9.75 21.44
C MET A 108 -9.92 8.98 20.13
N LEU A 109 -9.67 9.63 18.99
CA LEU A 109 -9.71 9.02 17.67
C LEU A 109 -8.73 7.84 17.57
N ARG A 110 -7.47 8.00 18.00
CA ARG A 110 -6.50 6.89 18.03
C ARG A 110 -7.00 5.70 18.87
N GLY A 111 -7.59 5.97 20.02
CA GLY A 111 -8.21 4.95 20.86
C GLY A 111 -9.36 4.22 20.16
N TRP A 112 -10.19 4.95 19.41
CA TRP A 112 -11.29 4.37 18.62
C TRP A 112 -10.75 3.53 17.46
N ILE A 113 -9.76 4.00 16.71
CA ILE A 113 -9.10 3.24 15.64
C ILE A 113 -8.56 1.91 16.16
N THR A 114 -7.93 1.92 17.34
CA THR A 114 -7.39 0.70 17.98
C THR A 114 -8.51 -0.31 18.27
N ARG A 115 -9.66 0.15 18.78
CA ARG A 115 -10.83 -0.70 19.06
C ARG A 115 -11.49 -1.22 17.79
N ILE A 116 -11.63 -0.37 16.78
CA ILE A 116 -12.19 -0.71 15.47
C ILE A 116 -11.38 -1.85 14.84
N LEU A 117 -10.04 -1.73 14.82
CA LEU A 117 -9.16 -2.78 14.33
C LEU A 117 -9.26 -4.07 15.17
N ALA A 118 -9.35 -3.95 16.49
CA ALA A 118 -9.44 -5.11 17.38
C ALA A 118 -10.76 -5.89 17.22
N SER A 119 -11.84 -5.25 16.76
CA SER A 119 -13.12 -5.89 16.50
C SER A 119 -13.30 -6.40 15.06
N GLU A 120 -12.30 -6.22 14.20
CA GLU A 120 -12.37 -6.62 12.80
C GLU A 120 -12.21 -8.14 12.66
N ASP A 121 -13.16 -8.79 11.99
CA ASP A 121 -13.16 -10.25 11.75
C ASP A 121 -12.63 -10.61 10.35
N TRP A 122 -12.43 -9.60 9.50
CA TRP A 122 -11.99 -9.74 8.11
C TRP A 122 -12.88 -10.65 7.27
N GLN A 123 -14.17 -10.72 7.61
CA GLN A 123 -15.17 -11.43 6.83
C GLN A 123 -15.93 -10.46 5.92
N ARG A 124 -16.23 -10.91 4.70
CA ARG A 124 -17.04 -10.12 3.78
C ARG A 124 -18.49 -10.12 4.22
N HIS A 125 -18.95 -8.97 4.70
CA HIS A 125 -20.35 -8.72 5.05
C HIS A 125 -21.01 -7.91 3.92
N GLY A 126 -21.53 -8.61 2.90
CA GLY A 126 -22.24 -7.99 1.77
C GLY A 126 -21.97 -8.66 0.42
N ARG A 127 -22.72 -8.25 -0.61
CA ARG A 127 -22.59 -8.76 -1.99
C ARG A 127 -21.93 -7.78 -2.96
N GLN A 128 -21.66 -6.54 -2.53
CA GLN A 128 -21.04 -5.54 -3.39
C GLN A 128 -19.55 -5.84 -3.58
N PRO A 129 -19.07 -6.02 -4.82
CA PRO A 129 -17.66 -6.20 -5.11
C PRO A 129 -16.88 -4.92 -4.76
N GLY A 130 -15.59 -5.06 -4.47
CA GLY A 130 -14.69 -3.92 -4.24
C GLY A 130 -14.92 -3.12 -2.96
N ARG A 131 -16.01 -3.35 -2.22
CA ARG A 131 -16.31 -2.61 -0.97
C ARG A 131 -15.19 -2.80 0.06
N GLY A 132 -14.79 -1.69 0.68
CA GLY A 132 -13.86 -1.68 1.81
C GLY A 132 -14.40 -2.44 3.02
N ALA A 133 -13.52 -2.73 3.98
CA ALA A 133 -13.91 -3.36 5.22
C ALA A 133 -14.84 -2.47 6.05
N ARG A 134 -15.66 -3.08 6.90
CA ARG A 134 -16.51 -2.36 7.85
C ARG A 134 -15.67 -1.41 8.71
N SER A 135 -14.52 -1.88 9.21
CA SER A 135 -13.60 -1.05 9.97
C SER A 135 -13.11 0.18 9.21
N THR A 136 -12.95 0.12 7.88
CA THR A 136 -12.55 1.29 7.08
C THR A 136 -13.63 2.36 7.14
N THR A 137 -14.90 1.97 6.95
CA THR A 137 -16.03 2.91 6.99
C THR A 137 -16.21 3.54 8.37
N GLU A 138 -16.00 2.77 9.44
CA GLU A 138 -16.08 3.27 10.81
C GLU A 138 -14.91 4.20 11.15
N ALA A 139 -13.69 3.86 10.70
CA ALA A 139 -12.50 4.69 10.89
C ALA A 139 -12.62 6.04 10.18
N VAL A 140 -13.07 6.02 8.92
CA VAL A 140 -13.29 7.25 8.12
C VAL A 140 -14.37 8.10 8.76
N LYS A 141 -15.50 7.50 9.16
CA LYS A 141 -16.56 8.23 9.84
C LYS A 141 -16.07 8.90 11.14
N ALA A 142 -15.33 8.17 11.96
CA ALA A 142 -14.77 8.73 13.19
C ALA A 142 -13.80 9.90 12.91
N ALA A 143 -13.01 9.82 11.84
CA ALA A 143 -12.15 10.90 11.39
C ALA A 143 -12.96 12.11 10.90
N THR A 144 -14.01 11.89 10.10
CA THR A 144 -14.94 12.94 9.65
C THR A 144 -15.59 13.65 10.83
N ASP A 145 -16.21 12.91 11.75
CA ASP A 145 -16.88 13.46 12.93
C ASP A 145 -15.89 14.29 13.79
N THR A 146 -14.63 13.86 13.86
CA THR A 146 -13.56 14.57 14.58
C THR A 146 -13.20 15.90 13.91
N LEU A 147 -13.08 15.91 12.58
CA LEU A 147 -12.78 17.12 11.80
C LEU A 147 -13.95 18.10 11.83
N GLU A 148 -15.18 17.62 11.61
CA GLU A 148 -16.39 18.43 11.68
C GLU A 148 -16.59 19.05 13.06
N GLY A 149 -16.27 18.30 14.13
CA GLY A 149 -16.31 18.79 15.50
C GLY A 149 -15.54 20.09 15.71
N LEU A 150 -14.39 20.30 15.03
CA LEU A 150 -13.63 21.54 15.13
C LEU A 150 -14.36 22.71 14.45
N PHE A 151 -14.92 22.48 13.27
CA PHE A 151 -15.66 23.51 12.54
C PHE A 151 -16.96 23.88 13.24
N ASP A 152 -17.61 22.92 13.89
CA ASP A 152 -18.83 23.12 14.67
C ASP A 152 -18.58 23.91 15.97
N LEU A 153 -17.31 24.01 16.43
CA LEU A 153 -16.91 24.97 17.46
C LEU A 153 -17.09 26.42 17.02
N GLY A 154 -17.35 26.71 15.73
CA GLY A 154 -17.81 28.01 15.23
C GLY A 154 -16.90 29.19 15.63
N ILE A 155 -15.58 28.95 15.68
CA ILE A 155 -14.58 29.95 16.02
C ILE A 155 -14.12 30.63 14.73
N SER A 156 -14.24 31.95 14.68
CA SER A 156 -13.80 32.75 13.53
C SER A 156 -12.97 33.93 14.01
N PRO A 157 -11.76 34.15 13.45
CA PRO A 157 -11.04 33.26 12.53
C PRO A 157 -10.47 32.02 13.25
N LEU A 158 -10.56 30.85 12.62
CA LEU A 158 -9.94 29.62 13.14
C LEU A 158 -8.40 29.70 12.96
N PRO A 159 -7.57 29.51 13.99
CA PRO A 159 -6.12 29.52 13.82
C PRO A 159 -5.67 28.34 12.94
N THR A 160 -4.92 28.63 11.86
CA THR A 160 -4.40 27.59 10.94
C THR A 160 -3.51 26.57 11.64
N GLY A 161 -2.78 26.99 12.68
CA GLY A 161 -1.97 26.08 13.51
C GLY A 161 -2.81 25.05 14.28
N VAL A 162 -4.01 25.43 14.76
CA VAL A 162 -4.94 24.51 15.44
C VAL A 162 -5.50 23.50 14.44
N LEU A 163 -5.93 23.98 13.27
CA LEU A 163 -6.44 23.12 12.19
C LEU A 163 -5.37 22.11 11.74
N ARG A 164 -4.14 22.57 11.51
CA ARG A 164 -3.01 21.72 11.16
C ARG A 164 -2.77 20.63 12.21
N CYS A 165 -2.74 20.97 13.50
CA CYS A 165 -2.55 19.98 14.55
C CYS A 165 -3.66 18.91 14.57
N LEU A 166 -4.91 19.27 14.27
CA LEU A 166 -5.99 18.31 14.18
C LEU A 166 -5.83 17.40 12.97
N VAL A 167 -5.54 17.99 11.80
CA VAL A 167 -5.28 17.28 10.55
C VAL A 167 -4.13 16.28 10.73
N ASP A 168 -3.01 16.70 11.32
CA ASP A 168 -1.87 15.83 11.62
C ASP A 168 -2.25 14.71 12.61
N GLY A 169 -3.10 15.01 13.59
CA GLY A 169 -3.63 14.04 14.55
C GLY A 169 -4.51 12.97 13.88
N VAL A 170 -5.36 13.38 12.93
CA VAL A 170 -6.21 12.50 12.12
C VAL A 170 -5.37 11.69 11.14
N ASP A 171 -4.38 12.31 10.48
CA ASP A 171 -3.42 11.63 9.61
C ASP A 171 -2.70 10.50 10.36
N GLY A 172 -2.16 10.80 11.54
CA GLY A 172 -1.53 9.77 12.38
C GLY A 172 -2.47 8.64 12.79
N ALA A 173 -3.74 8.94 13.07
CA ALA A 173 -4.73 7.92 13.44
C ALA A 173 -5.12 7.02 12.26
N LEU A 174 -5.37 7.58 11.07
CA LEU A 174 -5.68 6.81 9.87
C LEU A 174 -4.44 6.08 9.33
N GLY A 175 -3.25 6.63 9.49
CA GLY A 175 -1.99 5.94 9.24
C GLY A 175 -1.79 4.73 10.16
N ALA A 176 -2.13 4.86 11.45
CA ALA A 176 -2.13 3.73 12.37
C ALA A 176 -3.17 2.67 11.98
N TYR A 177 -4.34 3.07 11.49
CA TYR A 177 -5.33 2.14 10.92
C TYR A 177 -4.71 1.32 9.78
N ALA A 178 -4.14 1.99 8.76
CA ALA A 178 -3.52 1.33 7.62
C ALA A 178 -2.36 0.40 8.01
N ALA A 179 -1.52 0.83 8.98
CA ALA A 179 -0.48 -0.02 9.54
C ALA A 179 -1.05 -1.27 10.23
N GLY A 180 -2.19 -1.13 10.92
CA GLY A 180 -2.94 -2.26 11.49
C GLY A 180 -3.48 -3.22 10.43
N VAL A 181 -4.03 -2.70 9.32
CA VAL A 181 -4.44 -3.52 8.16
C VAL A 181 -3.25 -4.35 7.67
N ARG A 182 -2.08 -3.72 7.48
CA ARG A 182 -0.85 -4.41 7.07
C ARG A 182 -0.41 -5.46 8.09
N ALA A 183 -0.43 -5.14 9.38
CA ALA A 183 -0.04 -6.05 10.45
C ALA A 183 -0.98 -7.27 10.56
N SER A 184 -2.22 -7.14 10.08
CA SER A 184 -3.20 -8.24 10.05
C SER A 184 -2.97 -9.24 8.91
N LEU A 185 -2.04 -8.97 7.98
CA LEU A 185 -1.72 -9.87 6.88
C LEU A 185 -0.93 -11.08 7.40
N PRO A 186 -1.24 -12.30 6.92
CA PRO A 186 -0.48 -13.47 7.31
C PRO A 186 0.93 -13.43 6.72
N SER A 187 1.89 -14.04 7.42
CA SER A 187 3.27 -14.14 6.95
C SER A 187 3.38 -15.07 5.74
N VAL A 188 4.19 -14.66 4.76
CA VAL A 188 4.53 -15.44 3.55
C VAL A 188 6.03 -15.64 3.38
N ALA A 189 6.81 -15.39 4.44
CA ALA A 189 8.27 -15.32 4.37
C ALA A 189 8.92 -16.67 4.00
N THR A 190 8.34 -17.79 4.45
CA THR A 190 8.90 -19.14 4.27
C THR A 190 8.16 -19.97 3.22
N LEU A 191 7.13 -19.41 2.56
CA LEU A 191 6.40 -20.08 1.50
C LEU A 191 7.31 -20.38 0.31
N ARG A 192 8.27 -19.50 -0.02
CA ARG A 192 9.23 -19.78 -1.08
C ARG A 192 10.18 -20.91 -0.62
N PRO A 193 10.36 -21.99 -1.40
CA PRO A 193 11.28 -23.04 -1.01
C PRO A 193 12.72 -22.51 -0.90
N PRO A 194 13.53 -23.05 0.04
CA PRO A 194 14.94 -22.69 0.12
C PRO A 194 15.69 -23.16 -1.12
N ARG A 195 16.73 -22.41 -1.51
CA ARG A 195 17.62 -22.81 -2.61
C ARG A 195 18.27 -24.16 -2.28
N PRO A 196 18.17 -25.18 -3.17
CA PRO A 196 18.81 -26.46 -2.93
C PRO A 196 20.32 -26.35 -3.07
N ALA A 197 21.04 -27.35 -2.54
CA ALA A 197 22.47 -27.45 -2.74
C ALA A 197 22.81 -27.65 -4.23
N LEU A 198 23.85 -26.96 -4.71
CA LEU A 198 24.33 -27.12 -6.08
C LEU A 198 24.68 -28.57 -6.38
N THR A 199 24.12 -29.05 -7.47
CA THR A 199 24.16 -30.45 -7.86
C THR A 199 24.28 -30.55 -9.36
N ARG A 200 25.19 -31.40 -9.82
CA ARG A 200 25.31 -31.71 -11.25
C ARG A 200 24.52 -32.95 -11.58
N TYR A 201 23.71 -32.88 -12.63
CA TYR A 201 22.87 -33.98 -13.08
C TYR A 201 23.48 -34.69 -14.29
N LYS A 202 23.20 -35.99 -14.40
CA LYS A 202 23.56 -36.80 -15.56
C LYS A 202 22.29 -37.27 -16.25
N ARG A 203 22.27 -37.20 -17.58
CA ARG A 203 21.16 -37.66 -18.41
C ARG A 203 20.67 -39.06 -18.06
N GLU A 204 21.57 -40.02 -17.87
CA GLU A 204 21.24 -41.40 -17.48
C GLU A 204 20.46 -41.49 -16.15
N VAL A 205 20.77 -40.62 -15.18
CA VAL A 205 20.11 -40.64 -13.86
C VAL A 205 18.70 -40.09 -13.96
N VAL A 206 18.51 -39.05 -14.77
CA VAL A 206 17.20 -38.43 -14.99
C VAL A 206 16.30 -39.33 -15.83
N ALA A 207 16.84 -39.97 -16.87
CA ALA A 207 16.11 -40.97 -17.67
C ALA A 207 15.68 -42.18 -16.83
N ALA A 208 16.58 -42.74 -16.02
CA ALA A 208 16.23 -43.84 -15.13
C ALA A 208 15.17 -43.45 -14.08
N ALA A 209 15.20 -42.21 -13.59
CA ALA A 209 14.18 -41.69 -12.69
C ALA A 209 12.82 -41.50 -13.40
N GLN A 210 12.82 -41.04 -14.66
CA GLN A 210 11.62 -40.90 -15.48
C GLN A 210 10.98 -42.25 -15.78
N GLU A 211 11.78 -43.25 -16.16
CA GLU A 211 11.32 -44.62 -16.40
C GLU A 211 10.77 -45.26 -15.11
N ALA A 212 11.44 -45.03 -13.97
CA ALA A 212 10.95 -45.50 -12.68
C ALA A 212 9.62 -44.84 -12.29
N GLU A 213 9.48 -43.52 -12.49
CA GLU A 213 8.24 -42.77 -12.21
C GLU A 213 7.09 -43.26 -13.11
N ALA A 214 7.37 -43.55 -14.38
CA ALA A 214 6.41 -44.11 -15.33
C ALA A 214 6.01 -45.57 -15.02
N ALA A 215 6.94 -46.39 -14.52
CA ALA A 215 6.72 -47.81 -14.25
C ALA A 215 6.00 -48.08 -12.92
N ASP A 216 6.27 -47.30 -11.87
CA ASP A 216 5.77 -47.64 -10.53
C ASP A 216 4.31 -47.26 -10.32
N GLY A 217 3.77 -46.26 -11.05
CA GLY A 217 2.36 -45.80 -10.97
C GLY A 217 1.83 -45.43 -9.57
N ARG A 218 2.62 -45.63 -8.51
CA ARG A 218 2.27 -45.61 -7.07
C ARG A 218 3.38 -45.02 -6.19
N VAL A 219 4.61 -44.85 -6.68
CA VAL A 219 5.62 -44.08 -5.95
C VAL A 219 5.36 -42.62 -6.24
N GLY A 220 4.32 -42.10 -5.56
CA GLY A 220 3.85 -40.74 -5.66
C GLY A 220 4.96 -39.74 -5.33
N LEU A 221 4.71 -38.48 -5.71
CA LEU A 221 5.53 -37.29 -5.49
C LEU A 221 6.36 -37.28 -4.18
N GLU A 222 5.85 -37.91 -3.11
CA GLU A 222 6.45 -37.97 -1.77
C GLU A 222 7.82 -38.69 -1.72
N SER A 223 8.08 -39.67 -2.58
CA SER A 223 9.35 -40.43 -2.55
C SER A 223 10.50 -39.76 -3.31
N LEU A 224 10.27 -38.62 -3.98
CA LEU A 224 11.31 -37.87 -4.71
C LEU A 224 11.15 -36.36 -4.55
N SER A 225 10.24 -35.91 -3.68
CA SER A 225 10.08 -34.49 -3.39
C SER A 225 11.34 -33.96 -2.71
N TRP A 226 11.88 -32.91 -3.31
CA TRP A 226 13.02 -32.16 -2.78
C TRP A 226 12.56 -30.85 -2.12
N VAL A 227 11.30 -30.48 -2.35
CA VAL A 227 10.70 -29.25 -1.85
C VAL A 227 10.24 -29.54 -0.43
N PRO A 228 10.76 -28.83 0.59
CA PRO A 228 10.31 -29.04 1.96
C PRO A 228 8.80 -28.78 2.07
N PRO A 229 8.07 -29.54 2.92
CA PRO A 229 6.68 -29.25 3.20
C PRO A 229 6.54 -27.84 3.79
N VAL A 230 5.38 -27.23 3.53
CA VAL A 230 5.06 -25.91 4.10
C VAL A 230 5.01 -26.02 5.62
N SER A 231 5.45 -24.97 6.31
CA SER A 231 5.44 -24.97 7.78
C SER A 231 4.00 -25.04 8.31
N ARG A 232 3.80 -25.65 9.49
CA ARG A 232 2.47 -25.71 10.12
C ARG A 232 1.87 -24.31 10.32
N ALA A 233 2.68 -23.33 10.68
CA ALA A 233 2.25 -21.95 10.87
C ALA A 233 1.70 -21.30 9.58
N GLU A 234 2.29 -21.60 8.43
CA GLU A 234 1.79 -21.09 7.14
C GLU A 234 0.57 -21.87 6.64
N ALA A 235 0.54 -23.18 6.88
CA ALA A 235 -0.60 -24.02 6.56
C ALA A 235 -1.86 -23.56 7.33
N GLU A 236 -1.73 -23.33 8.64
CA GLU A 236 -2.81 -22.82 9.50
C GLU A 236 -3.02 -21.29 9.34
N GLY A 237 -2.05 -20.58 8.77
CA GLY A 237 -2.08 -19.15 8.53
C GLY A 237 -2.52 -18.78 7.11
N VAL A 238 -1.55 -18.44 6.25
CA VAL A 238 -1.83 -17.90 4.90
C VAL A 238 -2.61 -18.87 4.01
N LEU A 239 -2.32 -20.18 4.06
CA LEU A 239 -2.98 -21.15 3.17
C LEU A 239 -4.42 -21.45 3.62
N ALA A 240 -4.69 -21.45 4.93
CA ALA A 240 -6.04 -21.62 5.48
C ALA A 240 -6.90 -20.35 5.37
N THR A 241 -6.29 -19.17 5.19
CA THR A 241 -7.04 -17.91 5.09
C THR A 241 -7.89 -17.91 3.82
N PRO A 242 -9.20 -17.60 3.84
CA PRO A 242 -9.99 -17.48 2.62
C PRO A 242 -9.50 -16.36 1.69
N TRP A 243 -9.63 -16.54 0.37
CA TRP A 243 -9.27 -15.50 -0.61
C TRP A 243 -10.01 -14.18 -0.36
N ASP A 244 -11.30 -14.25 -0.06
CA ASP A 244 -12.13 -13.08 0.27
C ASP A 244 -11.59 -12.27 1.44
N ALA A 245 -11.02 -12.93 2.46
CA ALA A 245 -10.46 -12.27 3.63
C ALA A 245 -9.13 -11.56 3.33
N LEU A 246 -8.29 -12.15 2.48
CA LEU A 246 -7.07 -11.47 2.00
C LEU A 246 -7.43 -10.27 1.11
N LEU A 247 -8.38 -10.47 0.19
CA LEU A 247 -8.83 -9.43 -0.72
C LEU A 247 -9.53 -8.29 0.02
N LEU A 248 -10.27 -8.58 1.11
CA LEU A 248 -10.89 -7.57 1.94
C LEU A 248 -9.87 -6.62 2.60
N ARG A 249 -8.68 -7.10 2.98
CA ARG A 249 -7.59 -6.26 3.51
C ARG A 249 -7.03 -5.33 2.44
N ALA A 250 -6.87 -5.83 1.21
CA ALA A 250 -6.46 -5.01 0.07
C ALA A 250 -7.53 -3.95 -0.25
N ASN A 251 -8.81 -4.34 -0.27
CA ASN A 251 -9.94 -3.42 -0.48
C ASN A 251 -10.03 -2.37 0.63
N ALA A 252 -9.79 -2.73 1.90
CA ALA A 252 -9.80 -1.80 3.02
C ALA A 252 -8.75 -0.70 2.86
N ALA A 253 -7.53 -1.08 2.47
CA ALA A 253 -6.45 -0.13 2.22
C ALA A 253 -6.72 0.76 0.99
N ALA A 254 -7.31 0.20 -0.07
CA ALA A 254 -7.70 0.95 -1.26
C ALA A 254 -8.84 1.94 -0.97
N ALA A 255 -9.91 1.50 -0.31
CA ALA A 255 -11.04 2.34 0.08
C ALA A 255 -10.64 3.47 1.04
N LEU A 256 -9.63 3.25 1.90
CA LEU A 256 -9.07 4.33 2.71
C LEU A 256 -8.42 5.41 1.84
N LEU A 257 -7.71 5.05 0.77
CA LEU A 257 -7.09 6.05 -0.11
C LEU A 257 -8.13 6.97 -0.75
N ASP A 258 -9.23 6.40 -1.23
CA ASP A 258 -10.35 7.18 -1.80
C ASP A 258 -10.96 8.11 -0.74
N ALA A 259 -11.18 7.60 0.47
CA ALA A 259 -11.71 8.39 1.57
C ALA A 259 -10.79 9.53 2.02
N LEU A 260 -9.47 9.37 1.94
CA LEU A 260 -8.52 10.44 2.29
C LEU A 260 -8.63 11.64 1.34
N ASP A 261 -8.92 11.40 0.06
CA ASP A 261 -9.17 12.46 -0.91
C ASP A 261 -10.49 13.19 -0.62
N GLU A 262 -11.52 12.49 -0.16
CA GLU A 262 -12.78 13.09 0.30
C GLU A 262 -12.60 13.93 1.57
N LEU A 263 -11.84 13.43 2.54
CA LEU A 263 -11.53 14.16 3.78
C LEU A 263 -10.75 15.44 3.51
N GLU A 264 -9.80 15.42 2.57
CA GLU A 264 -9.06 16.62 2.18
C GLU A 264 -9.99 17.69 1.60
N ARG A 265 -10.89 17.31 0.70
CA ARG A 265 -11.91 18.24 0.16
C ARG A 265 -12.80 18.80 1.26
N LEU A 266 -13.27 17.95 2.18
CA LEU A 266 -14.08 18.38 3.31
C LEU A 266 -13.37 19.46 4.15
N VAL A 267 -12.10 19.25 4.49
CA VAL A 267 -11.33 20.21 5.28
C VAL A 267 -11.20 21.55 4.55
N LEU A 268 -10.88 21.51 3.25
CA LEU A 268 -10.72 22.71 2.42
C LEU A 268 -12.04 23.48 2.27
N ASP A 269 -13.15 22.80 1.99
CA ASP A 269 -14.47 23.41 1.85
C ASP A 269 -14.95 24.08 3.15
N ARG A 270 -14.83 23.36 4.27
CA ARG A 270 -15.23 23.88 5.59
C ARG A 270 -14.35 25.06 6.01
N TRP A 271 -13.05 25.00 5.72
CA TRP A 271 -12.13 26.11 5.98
C TRP A 271 -12.49 27.36 5.17
N GLN A 272 -12.75 27.22 3.87
CA GLN A 272 -13.13 28.32 2.99
C GLN A 272 -14.48 28.94 3.37
N ALA A 273 -15.45 28.13 3.76
CA ALA A 273 -16.75 28.62 4.23
C ALA A 273 -16.63 29.45 5.52
N GLY A 274 -15.67 29.13 6.39
CA GLY A 274 -15.42 29.83 7.66
C GLY A 274 -14.52 31.07 7.57
N THR A 275 -13.86 31.30 6.43
CA THR A 275 -12.98 32.47 6.25
C THR A 275 -13.80 33.68 5.78
N PRO A 276 -13.77 34.84 6.48
CA PRO A 276 -14.43 36.04 6.00
C PRO A 276 -13.83 36.45 4.64
N ARG A 277 -14.65 36.53 3.59
CA ARG A 277 -14.22 37.09 2.30
C ARG A 277 -13.89 38.57 2.53
N GLY A 278 -12.61 38.87 2.69
CA GLY A 278 -12.12 40.24 2.67
C GLY A 278 -12.53 40.89 1.35
N GLY A 279 -13.30 41.97 1.42
CA GLY A 279 -13.73 42.72 0.26
C GLY A 279 -12.54 43.30 -0.50
N VAL A 280 -12.05 42.59 -1.51
CA VAL A 280 -11.30 43.14 -2.64
C VAL A 280 -11.70 42.34 -3.89
N GLY A 281 -12.80 42.78 -4.48
CA GLY A 281 -13.26 42.35 -5.80
C GLY A 281 -13.74 43.57 -6.56
N GLY A 282 -12.81 44.47 -6.89
CA GLY A 282 -13.06 45.59 -7.80
C GLY A 282 -13.25 45.05 -9.21
N GLY A 283 -14.49 44.66 -9.54
CA GLY A 283 -14.95 44.40 -10.89
C GLY A 283 -15.90 45.52 -11.31
N SER A 284 -15.35 46.51 -12.01
CA SER A 284 -16.11 47.52 -12.74
C SER A 284 -17.04 46.84 -13.77
N GLY A 285 -18.32 47.17 -13.74
CA GLY A 285 -19.32 46.72 -14.70
C GLY A 285 -20.63 47.45 -14.45
N ALA A 286 -20.81 48.56 -15.17
CA ALA A 286 -21.92 49.49 -15.05
C ALA A 286 -23.26 48.94 -15.57
N ASP A 287 -24.32 49.42 -14.91
CA ASP A 287 -25.65 49.81 -15.39
C ASP A 287 -26.57 48.83 -16.14
N GLY A 288 -27.77 48.65 -15.58
CA GLY A 288 -28.91 47.98 -16.24
C GLY A 288 -30.13 47.80 -15.34
N ALA A 289 -30.95 48.84 -15.26
CA ALA A 289 -32.18 49.04 -14.48
C ALA A 289 -33.24 47.90 -14.38
N SER A 290 -33.97 47.94 -13.25
CA SER A 290 -35.44 47.86 -13.10
C SER A 290 -36.15 46.55 -12.67
N ALA A 291 -36.56 46.56 -11.40
CA ALA A 291 -37.90 46.31 -10.82
C ALA A 291 -38.72 45.01 -11.04
N SER A 292 -39.04 44.40 -9.88
CA SER A 292 -40.33 43.84 -9.42
C SER A 292 -40.82 42.43 -9.86
N ASN A 293 -40.84 41.50 -8.89
CA ASN A 293 -41.95 40.59 -8.49
C ASN A 293 -41.40 39.63 -7.43
N ARG A 294 -41.77 39.66 -6.14
CA ARG A 294 -42.99 39.20 -5.46
C ARG A 294 -43.44 37.76 -5.81
N HIS A 295 -43.28 36.89 -4.80
CA HIS A 295 -43.89 35.56 -4.57
C HIS A 295 -43.40 34.36 -5.39
N GLY A 296 -42.75 33.41 -4.69
CA GLY A 296 -42.53 32.04 -5.13
C GLY A 296 -41.40 31.36 -4.33
N LEU A 297 -41.75 30.45 -3.42
CA LEU A 297 -40.81 29.47 -2.86
C LEU A 297 -40.16 28.66 -4.01
N PRO A 298 -38.85 28.35 -3.99
CA PRO A 298 -38.34 27.28 -4.82
C PRO A 298 -38.28 25.97 -4.06
N ALA A 299 -38.69 24.93 -4.78
CA ALA A 299 -38.68 23.53 -4.40
C ALA A 299 -37.25 23.00 -4.24
N ALA A 300 -37.16 21.83 -3.60
CA ALA A 300 -35.96 21.03 -3.51
C ALA A 300 -35.51 20.58 -4.91
N ASP A 301 -34.29 20.97 -5.30
CA ASP A 301 -33.59 20.40 -6.44
C ASP A 301 -32.60 19.32 -5.95
N GLU A 302 -32.67 18.18 -6.61
CA GLU A 302 -31.72 17.07 -6.54
C GLU A 302 -30.28 17.53 -6.89
N PRO A 303 -29.24 16.85 -6.39
CA PRO A 303 -27.86 17.26 -6.62
C PRO A 303 -27.46 17.02 -8.08
N ALA A 304 -26.99 18.07 -8.75
CA ALA A 304 -26.40 17.99 -10.06
C ALA A 304 -25.14 17.11 -10.03
N ALA A 305 -25.22 15.97 -10.71
CA ALA A 305 -24.08 15.15 -11.08
C ALA A 305 -23.14 15.97 -12.00
N GLY A 306 -21.85 16.04 -11.65
CA GLY A 306 -20.80 16.55 -12.54
C GLY A 306 -20.07 17.81 -12.08
N ALA A 307 -19.63 17.88 -10.81
CA ALA A 307 -18.55 18.80 -10.43
C ALA A 307 -17.20 18.10 -10.68
N SER A 308 -16.66 18.30 -11.88
CA SER A 308 -15.27 17.96 -12.20
C SER A 308 -14.32 18.65 -11.21
N ALA A 309 -13.25 17.94 -10.85
CA ALA A 309 -12.21 18.35 -9.90
C ALA A 309 -11.62 19.73 -10.24
N ALA A 310 -12.20 20.80 -9.70
CA ALA A 310 -11.52 22.08 -9.61
C ALA A 310 -10.36 21.88 -8.62
N ALA A 311 -9.15 21.78 -9.12
CA ALA A 311 -7.95 21.75 -8.28
C ALA A 311 -7.93 23.01 -7.42
N TYR A 312 -8.04 22.85 -6.11
CA TYR A 312 -7.88 23.98 -5.18
C TYR A 312 -6.49 24.56 -5.38
N ASP A 313 -6.40 25.87 -5.60
CA ASP A 313 -5.11 26.55 -5.56
C ASP A 313 -4.63 26.64 -4.12
N VAL A 314 -3.94 25.58 -3.69
CA VAL A 314 -3.30 25.47 -2.37
C VAL A 314 -1.91 26.12 -2.37
N THR A 315 -1.48 26.75 -3.47
CA THR A 315 -0.18 27.42 -3.52
C THR A 315 -0.18 28.62 -2.56
N GLY A 316 0.64 28.53 -1.51
CA GLY A 316 0.68 29.50 -0.40
C GLY A 316 -0.07 29.10 0.87
N LEU A 317 -0.76 27.95 0.89
CA LEU A 317 -1.34 27.36 2.11
C LEU A 317 -0.39 26.29 2.67
N ASP A 318 0.67 26.73 3.35
CA ASP A 318 1.70 25.85 3.95
C ASP A 318 1.12 24.78 4.89
N TRP A 319 -0.04 25.03 5.49
CA TRP A 319 -0.71 24.08 6.38
C TRP A 319 -1.50 22.99 5.63
N ALA A 320 -1.95 23.25 4.40
CA ALA A 320 -2.72 22.31 3.59
C ALA A 320 -1.82 21.40 2.74
N THR A 321 -0.56 21.80 2.53
CA THR A 321 0.41 21.01 1.75
C THR A 321 0.75 19.72 2.49
N GLY A 322 0.61 18.58 1.80
CA GLY A 322 0.92 17.27 2.39
C GLY A 322 -0.12 16.75 3.37
N MET A 323 -1.35 17.29 3.33
CA MET A 323 -2.48 16.79 4.11
C MET A 323 -2.60 15.27 3.95
N PHE A 324 -2.78 14.55 5.06
CA PHE A 324 -2.92 13.09 5.07
C PHE A 324 -1.81 12.28 4.38
N ALA A 325 -0.62 12.85 4.18
CA ALA A 325 0.46 12.16 3.46
C ALA A 325 0.93 10.89 4.18
N GLY A 326 0.95 10.89 5.52
CA GLY A 326 1.33 9.73 6.33
C GLY A 326 0.37 8.56 6.16
N ALA A 327 -0.94 8.83 6.26
CA ALA A 327 -2.00 7.86 6.05
C ALA A 327 -2.00 7.32 4.62
N ARG A 328 -1.83 8.18 3.61
CA ARG A 328 -1.71 7.75 2.21
C ARG A 328 -0.52 6.81 2.00
N GLY A 329 0.64 7.15 2.56
CA GLY A 329 1.84 6.30 2.49
C GLY A 329 1.63 4.94 3.15
N ALA A 330 1.05 4.92 4.35
CA ALA A 330 0.75 3.69 5.08
C ALA A 330 -0.29 2.83 4.37
N ALA A 331 -1.34 3.43 3.80
CA ALA A 331 -2.39 2.73 3.06
C ALA A 331 -1.87 2.11 1.77
N ARG A 332 -1.05 2.84 0.99
CA ARG A 332 -0.37 2.27 -0.19
C ARG A 332 0.50 1.08 0.19
N ALA A 333 1.31 1.21 1.26
CA ALA A 333 2.15 0.11 1.73
C ALA A 333 1.34 -1.12 2.19
N ALA A 334 0.20 -0.92 2.85
CA ALA A 334 -0.69 -2.00 3.26
C ALA A 334 -1.34 -2.71 2.06
N ARG A 335 -1.84 -1.93 1.10
CA ARG A 335 -2.43 -2.41 -0.16
C ARG A 335 -1.43 -3.23 -0.97
N ASP A 336 -0.23 -2.70 -1.17
CA ASP A 336 0.81 -3.34 -1.97
C ASP A 336 1.30 -4.63 -1.29
N ALA A 337 1.45 -4.62 0.04
CA ALA A 337 1.77 -5.82 0.82
C ALA A 337 0.67 -6.89 0.73
N ALA A 338 -0.61 -6.49 0.74
CA ALA A 338 -1.72 -7.43 0.58
C ALA A 338 -1.70 -8.10 -0.81
N CYS A 339 -1.43 -7.33 -1.87
CA CYS A 339 -1.28 -7.88 -3.22
C CYS A 339 -0.11 -8.87 -3.31
N HIS A 340 1.02 -8.54 -2.66
CA HIS A 340 2.18 -9.42 -2.57
C HIS A 340 1.88 -10.74 -1.86
N VAL A 341 1.16 -10.69 -0.73
CA VAL A 341 0.73 -11.88 0.01
C VAL A 341 -0.18 -12.77 -0.84
N VAL A 342 -1.11 -12.18 -1.58
CA VAL A 342 -2.00 -12.90 -2.52
C VAL A 342 -1.18 -13.59 -3.60
N ALA A 343 -0.26 -12.88 -4.24
CA ALA A 343 0.58 -13.42 -5.30
C ALA A 343 1.48 -14.56 -4.81
N ARG A 344 2.17 -14.34 -3.68
CA ARG A 344 3.07 -15.34 -3.11
C ARG A 344 2.33 -16.55 -2.58
N ARG A 345 1.14 -16.38 -2.01
CA ARG A 345 0.26 -17.50 -1.65
C ARG A 345 -0.08 -18.35 -2.87
N LEU A 346 -0.53 -17.73 -3.95
CA LEU A 346 -0.94 -18.48 -5.15
C LEU A 346 0.24 -19.26 -5.73
N VAL A 347 1.36 -18.58 -6.00
CA VAL A 347 2.51 -19.18 -6.70
C VAL A 347 3.30 -20.13 -5.79
N CYS A 348 3.62 -19.71 -4.56
CA CYS A 348 4.49 -20.47 -3.66
C CYS A 348 3.76 -21.42 -2.70
N GLY A 349 2.45 -21.27 -2.57
CA GLY A 349 1.57 -22.08 -1.74
C GLY A 349 0.70 -23.01 -2.57
N ASP A 350 -0.34 -22.47 -3.19
CA ASP A 350 -1.38 -23.27 -3.85
C ASP A 350 -0.86 -23.97 -5.11
N LEU A 351 -0.04 -23.30 -5.91
CA LEU A 351 0.62 -23.84 -7.10
C LEU A 351 2.01 -24.40 -6.80
N ARG A 352 2.39 -24.54 -5.52
CA ARG A 352 3.74 -24.98 -5.09
C ARG A 352 4.23 -26.22 -5.80
N THR A 353 3.42 -27.27 -5.83
CA THR A 353 3.77 -28.54 -6.48
C THR A 353 3.86 -28.39 -8.00
N ALA A 354 2.91 -27.68 -8.61
CA ALA A 354 2.93 -27.45 -10.05
C ALA A 354 4.20 -26.69 -10.49
N VAL A 355 4.57 -25.64 -9.74
CA VAL A 355 5.70 -24.76 -10.03
C VAL A 355 7.04 -25.40 -9.61
N TYR A 356 7.23 -25.72 -8.34
CA TYR A 356 8.55 -26.11 -7.82
C TYR A 356 8.87 -27.59 -7.95
N GLU A 357 7.88 -28.47 -8.02
CA GLU A 357 8.10 -29.91 -8.14
C GLU A 357 7.97 -30.43 -9.58
N ARG A 358 6.98 -29.94 -10.34
CA ARG A 358 6.60 -30.51 -11.64
C ARG A 358 7.13 -29.75 -12.84
N LEU A 359 7.11 -28.43 -12.83
CA LEU A 359 7.48 -27.62 -13.98
C LEU A 359 8.89 -27.97 -14.49
N TYR A 360 8.98 -28.30 -15.79
CA TYR A 360 10.20 -28.73 -16.50
C TYR A 360 10.94 -29.94 -15.90
N ARG A 361 10.28 -30.73 -15.04
CA ARG A 361 10.86 -31.96 -14.50
C ARG A 361 11.14 -32.92 -15.65
N PHE A 362 12.28 -33.60 -15.59
CA PHE A 362 12.88 -34.46 -16.61
C PHE A 362 13.38 -33.72 -17.85
N HIS A 363 12.50 -33.06 -18.58
CA HIS A 363 12.80 -32.22 -19.73
C HIS A 363 11.66 -31.22 -19.98
N VAL A 364 11.93 -30.13 -20.70
CA VAL A 364 10.96 -29.02 -20.87
C VAL A 364 9.62 -29.50 -21.45
N GLN A 365 9.65 -30.40 -22.43
CA GLN A 365 8.43 -30.92 -23.06
C GLN A 365 7.57 -31.82 -22.16
N ALA A 366 8.08 -32.31 -21.03
CA ALA A 366 7.31 -33.20 -20.15
C ALA A 366 6.27 -32.41 -19.31
N ALA A 367 6.59 -31.17 -18.94
CA ALA A 367 5.76 -30.35 -18.08
C ALA A 367 5.98 -28.86 -18.40
N ARG A 368 5.11 -28.31 -19.26
CA ARG A 368 5.16 -26.93 -19.75
C ARG A 368 4.41 -25.95 -18.84
N LEU A 369 4.71 -24.66 -19.01
CA LEU A 369 4.17 -23.58 -18.17
C LEU A 369 2.66 -23.34 -18.33
N GLY A 370 2.07 -23.70 -19.48
CA GLY A 370 0.68 -23.37 -19.83
C GLY A 370 -0.37 -23.75 -18.78
N GLY A 371 -0.24 -24.91 -18.14
CA GLY A 371 -1.18 -25.34 -17.08
C GLY A 371 -1.12 -24.47 -15.82
N VAL A 372 0.06 -23.94 -15.48
CA VAL A 372 0.24 -22.98 -14.38
C VAL A 372 -0.38 -21.64 -14.75
N LEU A 373 -0.17 -21.16 -15.98
CA LEU A 373 -0.74 -19.91 -16.47
C LEU A 373 -2.28 -19.94 -16.46
N GLN A 374 -2.88 -21.06 -16.86
CA GLN A 374 -4.33 -21.22 -16.85
C GLN A 374 -4.93 -21.12 -15.44
N GLU A 375 -4.27 -21.70 -14.42
CA GLU A 375 -4.73 -21.56 -13.04
C GLU A 375 -4.48 -20.15 -12.48
N VAL A 376 -3.37 -19.51 -12.85
CA VAL A 376 -3.11 -18.11 -12.49
C VAL A 376 -4.19 -17.18 -13.05
N ASP A 377 -4.51 -17.31 -14.34
CA ASP A 377 -5.57 -16.54 -15.00
C ASP A 377 -6.93 -16.73 -14.33
N ARG A 378 -7.33 -17.99 -14.10
CA ARG A 378 -8.59 -18.33 -13.44
C ARG A 378 -8.72 -17.70 -12.06
N VAL A 379 -7.66 -17.78 -11.23
CA VAL A 379 -7.68 -17.22 -9.87
C VAL A 379 -7.63 -15.70 -9.92
N LEU A 380 -6.79 -15.11 -10.78
CA LEU A 380 -6.70 -13.66 -10.95
C LEU A 380 -8.05 -13.07 -11.37
N GLY A 381 -8.73 -13.66 -12.37
CA GLY A 381 -10.07 -13.22 -12.78
C GLY A 381 -11.10 -13.30 -11.66
N THR A 382 -11.05 -14.36 -10.84
CA THR A 382 -11.93 -14.51 -9.67
C THR A 382 -11.67 -13.42 -8.62
N LEU A 383 -10.39 -13.11 -8.35
CA LEU A 383 -10.02 -12.07 -7.40
C LEU A 383 -10.42 -10.68 -7.92
N CYS A 384 -10.13 -10.37 -9.18
CA CYS A 384 -10.47 -9.09 -9.80
C CYS A 384 -11.98 -8.83 -9.78
N ALA A 385 -12.82 -9.85 -9.98
CA ALA A 385 -14.28 -9.70 -9.91
C ALA A 385 -14.79 -9.22 -8.55
N GLY A 386 -14.03 -9.46 -7.47
CA GLY A 386 -14.36 -9.00 -6.12
C GLY A 386 -13.50 -7.84 -5.63
N ALA A 387 -12.56 -7.34 -6.44
CA ALA A 387 -11.55 -6.38 -6.02
C ALA A 387 -12.03 -4.94 -6.16
N HIS A 388 -11.42 -4.04 -5.38
CA HIS A 388 -11.54 -2.59 -5.58
C HIS A 388 -10.89 -2.20 -6.92
N ASP A 389 -11.42 -1.20 -7.63
CA ASP A 389 -11.01 -0.84 -9.00
C ASP A 389 -9.51 -0.53 -9.15
N ALA A 390 -8.86 -0.09 -8.08
CA ALA A 390 -7.43 0.20 -8.02
C ALA A 390 -6.53 -1.05 -7.89
N LEU A 391 -7.09 -2.24 -7.64
CA LEU A 391 -6.33 -3.46 -7.33
C LEU A 391 -5.98 -4.37 -8.52
N PRO A 392 -6.79 -4.52 -9.58
CA PRO A 392 -6.50 -5.46 -10.67
C PRO A 392 -5.08 -5.35 -11.23
N ALA A 393 -4.63 -4.13 -11.58
CA ALA A 393 -3.27 -3.91 -12.06
C ALA A 393 -2.20 -4.23 -11.00
N LEU A 394 -2.45 -3.97 -9.72
CA LEU A 394 -1.51 -4.26 -8.64
C LEU A 394 -1.40 -5.76 -8.35
N LEU A 395 -2.52 -6.48 -8.43
CA LEU A 395 -2.57 -7.93 -8.31
C LEU A 395 -1.85 -8.59 -9.48
N ALA A 396 -2.12 -8.15 -10.70
CA ALA A 396 -1.44 -8.61 -11.91
C ALA A 396 0.08 -8.38 -11.82
N ARG A 397 0.51 -7.18 -11.44
CA ARG A 397 1.93 -6.84 -11.24
C ARG A 397 2.61 -7.74 -10.20
N ALA A 398 1.98 -7.92 -9.04
CA ALA A 398 2.52 -8.76 -7.98
C ALA A 398 2.62 -10.24 -8.41
N LEU A 399 1.61 -10.75 -9.12
CA LEU A 399 1.60 -12.11 -9.65
C LEU A 399 2.62 -12.33 -10.75
N CYS A 400 2.75 -11.39 -11.68
CA CYS A 400 3.76 -11.41 -12.74
C CYS A 400 5.16 -11.50 -12.13
N ALA A 401 5.47 -10.60 -11.19
CA ALA A 401 6.75 -10.59 -10.49
C ALA A 401 7.03 -11.91 -9.73
N GLU A 402 6.06 -12.43 -8.95
CA GLU A 402 6.25 -13.69 -8.22
C GLU A 402 6.40 -14.90 -9.15
N LEU A 403 5.67 -14.93 -10.28
CA LEU A 403 5.77 -16.03 -11.23
C LEU A 403 7.10 -16.00 -12.00
N LEU A 404 7.56 -14.82 -12.44
CA LEU A 404 8.88 -14.64 -13.06
C LEU A 404 10.01 -15.04 -12.11
N ASP A 405 9.93 -14.62 -10.85
CA ASP A 405 10.87 -15.04 -9.79
C ASP A 405 10.87 -16.56 -9.59
N ALA A 406 9.69 -17.17 -9.55
CA ALA A 406 9.55 -18.61 -9.37
C ALA A 406 10.09 -19.38 -10.58
N LEU A 407 9.90 -18.86 -11.80
CA LEU A 407 10.47 -19.41 -13.03
C LEU A 407 11.99 -19.33 -13.04
N ALA A 408 12.56 -18.17 -12.71
CA ALA A 408 14.01 -18.01 -12.59
C ALA A 408 14.58 -19.02 -11.57
N PHE A 409 13.89 -19.18 -10.42
CA PHE A 409 14.25 -20.19 -9.44
C PHE A 409 14.14 -21.61 -10.01
N VAL A 410 13.09 -21.97 -10.76
CA VAL A 410 12.97 -23.30 -11.37
C VAL A 410 14.06 -23.58 -12.40
N LEU A 411 14.47 -22.59 -13.19
CA LEU A 411 15.51 -22.76 -14.21
C LEU A 411 16.92 -22.84 -13.61
N LEU A 412 17.20 -22.06 -12.56
CA LEU A 412 18.55 -21.95 -11.99
C LEU A 412 18.76 -22.83 -10.74
N ASP A 413 17.75 -22.90 -9.90
CA ASP A 413 17.75 -23.55 -8.58
C ASP A 413 16.74 -24.71 -8.52
N GLY A 414 16.10 -25.07 -9.64
CA GLY A 414 15.08 -26.11 -9.65
C GLY A 414 15.72 -27.43 -9.25
N GLY A 415 15.23 -28.06 -8.18
CA GLY A 415 15.82 -29.28 -7.61
C GLY A 415 15.88 -30.48 -8.56
N PRO A 416 16.14 -31.69 -8.03
CA PRO A 416 16.62 -32.80 -8.82
C PRO A 416 15.71 -33.16 -9.98
N LEU A 417 16.35 -33.74 -10.99
CA LEU A 417 15.73 -34.28 -12.19
C LEU A 417 15.33 -33.25 -13.25
N ARG A 418 15.77 -32.00 -13.14
CA ARG A 418 15.70 -31.03 -14.24
C ARG A 418 16.98 -31.03 -15.05
N LEU A 419 16.84 -31.21 -16.35
CA LEU A 419 17.92 -31.14 -17.32
C LEU A 419 17.48 -30.26 -18.48
N PHE A 420 18.40 -29.38 -18.90
CA PHE A 420 18.21 -28.50 -20.02
C PHE A 420 19.31 -28.71 -21.06
N VAL A 421 18.93 -28.62 -22.33
CA VAL A 421 19.82 -28.57 -23.49
C VAL A 421 19.57 -27.27 -24.27
N PRO A 422 20.51 -26.82 -25.13
CA PRO A 422 20.29 -25.58 -25.90
C PRO A 422 18.99 -25.62 -26.73
N GLY A 423 18.62 -26.78 -27.27
CA GLY A 423 17.38 -26.94 -28.05
C GLY A 423 16.07 -26.85 -27.24
N ASP A 424 16.12 -26.73 -25.92
CA ASP A 424 14.93 -26.47 -25.10
C ASP A 424 14.56 -24.98 -25.07
N VAL A 425 15.46 -24.07 -25.47
CA VAL A 425 15.28 -22.62 -25.30
C VAL A 425 14.08 -22.09 -26.07
N ASP A 426 13.86 -22.49 -27.32
CA ASP A 426 12.68 -22.08 -28.11
C ASP A 426 11.35 -22.37 -27.37
N ALA A 427 11.29 -23.51 -26.67
CA ALA A 427 10.12 -23.89 -25.88
C ALA A 427 9.98 -23.04 -24.61
N LEU A 428 11.09 -22.69 -23.96
CA LEU A 428 11.11 -21.83 -22.79
C LEU A 428 10.78 -20.38 -23.14
N GLU A 429 11.25 -19.88 -24.29
CA GLU A 429 10.91 -18.57 -24.84
C GLU A 429 9.41 -18.50 -25.18
N ALA A 430 8.85 -19.54 -25.82
CA ALA A 430 7.42 -19.62 -26.06
C ALA A 430 6.59 -19.59 -24.77
N ASP A 431 7.07 -20.26 -23.71
CA ASP A 431 6.43 -20.22 -22.39
C ASP A 431 6.54 -18.81 -21.75
N LEU A 432 7.67 -18.12 -21.93
CA LEU A 432 7.83 -16.73 -21.49
C LEU A 432 6.90 -15.78 -22.24
N THR A 433 6.79 -15.90 -23.57
CA THR A 433 5.85 -15.11 -24.38
C THR A 433 4.41 -15.35 -23.95
N ALA A 434 4.02 -16.59 -23.64
CA ALA A 434 2.69 -16.90 -23.13
C ALA A 434 2.43 -16.25 -21.77
N LEU A 435 3.43 -16.22 -20.87
CA LEU A 435 3.34 -15.51 -19.60
C LEU A 435 3.17 -14.00 -19.82
N GLN A 436 3.98 -13.40 -20.69
CA GLN A 436 3.91 -11.96 -21.01
C GLN A 436 2.53 -11.60 -21.58
N ALA A 437 2.02 -12.41 -22.52
CA ALA A 437 0.71 -12.22 -23.13
C ALA A 437 -0.43 -12.28 -22.11
N LEU A 438 -0.37 -13.20 -21.13
CA LEU A 438 -1.37 -13.29 -20.06
C LEU A 438 -1.45 -12.01 -19.24
N PHE A 439 -0.32 -11.43 -18.85
CA PHE A 439 -0.32 -10.23 -18.01
C PHE A 439 -0.53 -8.94 -18.79
N HIS A 440 -0.18 -8.90 -20.08
CA HIS A 440 -0.54 -7.80 -20.96
C HIS A 440 -2.04 -7.80 -21.29
N ALA A 441 -2.65 -8.99 -21.43
CA ALA A 441 -4.08 -9.20 -21.65
C ALA A 441 -4.68 -8.30 -22.75
N GLU A 442 -4.06 -8.25 -23.92
CA GLU A 442 -4.51 -7.41 -25.06
C GLU A 442 -4.72 -5.92 -24.70
N ALA A 443 -3.87 -5.38 -23.81
CA ALA A 443 -3.93 -4.03 -23.23
C ALA A 443 -5.02 -3.77 -22.18
N ASP A 444 -5.78 -4.80 -21.78
CA ASP A 444 -6.66 -4.73 -20.60
C ASP A 444 -5.90 -5.01 -19.29
N GLY A 445 -4.62 -5.40 -19.37
CA GLY A 445 -3.76 -5.77 -18.25
C GLY A 445 -2.67 -4.74 -17.94
N LEU A 446 -1.43 -5.21 -17.82
CA LEU A 446 -0.24 -4.39 -17.62
C LEU A 446 0.27 -3.83 -18.97
N GLU A 447 0.91 -2.66 -18.90
CA GLU A 447 1.59 -2.06 -20.04
C GLU A 447 2.70 -2.99 -20.57
N LEU A 448 2.86 -3.05 -21.89
CA LEU A 448 3.82 -3.96 -22.52
C LEU A 448 5.25 -3.70 -22.02
N ASP A 449 5.68 -2.44 -21.99
CA ASP A 449 6.99 -2.02 -21.49
C ASP A 449 7.24 -2.48 -20.04
N GLU A 450 6.18 -2.49 -19.21
CA GLU A 450 6.28 -2.93 -17.82
C GLU A 450 6.52 -4.44 -17.74
N VAL A 451 5.78 -5.22 -18.53
CA VAL A 451 5.90 -6.68 -18.58
C VAL A 451 7.25 -7.10 -19.17
N GLU A 452 7.68 -6.45 -20.25
CA GLU A 452 8.98 -6.68 -20.87
C GLU A 452 10.13 -6.38 -19.89
N SER A 453 10.09 -5.22 -19.23
CA SER A 453 11.07 -4.83 -18.21
C SER A 453 11.12 -5.83 -17.05
N ALA A 454 9.97 -6.28 -16.54
CA ALA A 454 9.91 -7.29 -15.49
C ALA A 454 10.49 -8.65 -15.93
N SER A 455 10.28 -9.03 -17.18
CA SER A 455 10.74 -10.31 -17.75
C SER A 455 12.21 -10.33 -18.20
N ALA A 456 12.85 -9.16 -18.37
CA ALA A 456 14.21 -9.03 -18.88
C ALA A 456 15.28 -9.90 -18.14
N PRO A 457 15.25 -10.06 -16.80
CA PRO A 457 16.17 -10.96 -16.12
C PRO A 457 16.00 -12.43 -16.53
N LEU A 458 14.77 -12.86 -16.82
CA LEU A 458 14.48 -14.22 -17.27
C LEU A 458 14.93 -14.42 -18.72
N SER A 459 14.73 -13.44 -19.61
CA SER A 459 15.27 -13.46 -20.97
C SER A 459 16.79 -13.62 -20.97
N ALA A 460 17.51 -12.89 -20.10
CA ALA A 460 18.96 -13.03 -19.96
C ALA A 460 19.39 -14.43 -19.48
N ILE A 461 18.58 -15.11 -18.65
CA ILE A 461 18.81 -16.51 -18.27
C ILE A 461 18.63 -17.42 -19.49
N LEU A 462 17.60 -17.20 -20.31
CA LEU A 462 17.36 -17.98 -21.53
C LEU A 462 18.48 -17.78 -22.55
N ASP A 463 18.98 -16.56 -22.74
CA ASP A 463 20.16 -16.28 -23.56
C ASP A 463 21.38 -17.09 -23.08
N ALA A 464 21.60 -17.15 -21.77
CA ALA A 464 22.66 -17.98 -21.19
C ALA A 464 22.42 -19.47 -21.48
N MET A 465 21.18 -19.94 -21.37
CA MET A 465 20.80 -21.33 -21.66
C MET A 465 20.91 -21.67 -23.15
N ALA A 466 20.89 -20.69 -24.05
CA ALA A 466 21.07 -20.91 -25.49
C ALA A 466 22.54 -21.14 -25.88
N LEU A 467 23.49 -20.62 -25.09
CA LEU A 467 24.91 -20.73 -25.36
C LEU A 467 25.41 -22.18 -25.37
N ASP A 468 26.35 -22.45 -26.28
CA ASP A 468 27.09 -23.72 -26.28
C ASP A 468 27.83 -23.91 -24.95
N THR A 469 27.90 -25.16 -24.50
CA THR A 469 28.47 -25.51 -23.20
C THR A 469 29.93 -25.11 -23.03
N ASP A 470 30.74 -25.15 -24.09
CA ASP A 470 32.12 -24.70 -24.06
C ASP A 470 32.22 -23.17 -23.91
N VAL A 471 31.30 -22.43 -24.54
CA VAL A 471 31.19 -20.96 -24.42
C VAL A 471 30.72 -20.59 -23.01
N LEU A 472 29.74 -21.30 -22.44
CA LEU A 472 29.32 -21.12 -21.05
C LEU A 472 30.48 -21.31 -20.06
N ILE A 473 31.29 -22.36 -20.26
CA ILE A 473 32.47 -22.62 -19.41
C ILE A 473 33.52 -21.50 -19.56
N ALA A 474 33.76 -21.02 -20.79
CA ALA A 474 34.68 -19.92 -21.05
C ALA A 474 34.20 -18.62 -20.38
N ASN A 475 32.93 -18.28 -20.55
CA ASN A 475 32.29 -17.11 -19.96
C ASN A 475 32.34 -17.17 -18.42
N TYR A 476 32.08 -18.33 -17.81
CA TYR A 476 32.18 -18.50 -16.35
C TYR A 476 33.62 -18.27 -15.85
N LYS A 477 34.62 -18.84 -16.53
CA LYS A 477 36.04 -18.64 -16.16
C LYS A 477 36.47 -17.19 -16.32
N GLN A 478 36.02 -16.53 -17.39
CA GLN A 478 36.30 -15.12 -17.63
C GLN A 478 35.64 -14.25 -16.56
N ALA A 479 34.38 -14.52 -16.20
CA ALA A 479 33.65 -13.80 -15.17
C ALA A 479 34.35 -13.90 -13.80
N LEU A 480 34.91 -15.07 -13.45
CA LEU A 480 35.71 -15.24 -12.23
C LEU A 480 37.08 -14.55 -12.28
N ALA A 481 37.63 -14.33 -13.48
CA ALA A 481 38.93 -13.68 -13.66
C ALA A 481 38.85 -12.15 -13.64
N LEU A 482 37.64 -11.58 -13.80
CA LEU A 482 37.40 -10.15 -13.66
C LEU A 482 37.46 -9.77 -12.17
N PRO A 483 38.12 -8.66 -11.80
CA PRO A 483 38.11 -8.17 -10.43
C PRO A 483 36.66 -7.83 -10.02
N ALA A 484 36.28 -8.20 -8.79
CA ALA A 484 34.97 -7.89 -8.23
C ALA A 484 34.69 -6.39 -8.39
N ARG A 485 33.64 -6.05 -9.16
CA ARG A 485 33.28 -4.66 -9.44
C ARG A 485 32.86 -4.02 -8.10
N PRO A 486 33.46 -2.89 -7.67
CA PRO A 486 32.86 -2.09 -6.62
C PRO A 486 31.44 -1.72 -7.05
N LEU A 487 30.47 -1.75 -6.13
CA LEU A 487 29.15 -1.15 -6.40
C LEU A 487 29.38 0.30 -6.85
N ALA A 488 29.15 0.58 -8.13
CA ALA A 488 29.39 1.90 -8.68
C ALA A 488 28.25 2.84 -8.25
N THR A 489 28.58 3.81 -7.41
CA THR A 489 27.83 5.05 -7.25
C THR A 489 27.86 5.78 -8.60
N THR A 490 26.69 6.14 -9.11
CA THR A 490 26.49 6.77 -10.42
C THR A 490 27.22 8.10 -10.57
N GLN A 491 28.20 8.20 -11.49
CA GLN A 491 28.51 9.45 -12.19
C GLN A 491 28.92 9.19 -13.66
N HIS A 492 28.10 9.75 -14.55
CA HIS A 492 28.30 10.22 -15.93
C HIS A 492 29.43 9.63 -16.83
N GLY A 493 29.00 9.14 -18.00
CA GLY A 493 29.75 9.36 -19.26
C GLY A 493 30.66 8.25 -19.77
N ALA A 494 30.24 6.98 -19.74
CA ALA A 494 31.00 5.89 -20.37
C ALA A 494 30.23 5.22 -21.53
N ALA A 495 30.98 4.86 -22.57
CA ALA A 495 30.57 4.13 -23.79
C ALA A 495 29.61 2.96 -23.52
N PRO A 496 28.79 2.52 -24.51
CA PRO A 496 27.83 1.44 -24.32
C PRO A 496 28.53 0.23 -23.72
N ALA A 497 28.07 -0.15 -22.52
CA ALA A 497 28.64 -1.27 -21.79
C ALA A 497 28.48 -2.55 -22.64
N PRO A 498 29.50 -3.43 -22.70
CA PRO A 498 29.26 -4.79 -23.19
C PRO A 498 28.11 -5.40 -22.39
N ALA A 499 27.26 -6.18 -23.05
CA ALA A 499 26.12 -6.89 -22.45
C ALA A 499 26.52 -7.46 -21.08
N PRO A 500 25.63 -7.40 -20.06
CA PRO A 500 26.01 -7.76 -18.70
C PRO A 500 26.63 -9.15 -18.75
N ALA A 501 27.94 -9.23 -18.45
CA ALA A 501 28.62 -10.49 -18.29
C ALA A 501 27.83 -11.21 -17.19
N LEU A 502 27.05 -12.23 -17.60
CA LEU A 502 26.14 -12.92 -16.72
C LEU A 502 26.87 -13.29 -15.44
N ASP A 503 26.22 -13.03 -14.32
CA ASP A 503 26.75 -13.32 -12.98
C ASP A 503 27.36 -14.74 -12.98
N PRO A 504 28.62 -14.92 -12.54
CA PRO A 504 29.23 -16.25 -12.47
C PRO A 504 28.36 -17.25 -11.69
N ASP A 505 27.54 -16.78 -10.74
CA ASP A 505 26.58 -17.57 -9.97
C ASP A 505 25.44 -18.12 -10.85
N VAL A 506 24.95 -17.32 -11.80
CA VAL A 506 23.93 -17.71 -12.79
C VAL A 506 24.52 -18.70 -13.78
N LEU A 507 25.70 -18.40 -14.35
CA LEU A 507 26.38 -19.29 -15.30
C LEU A 507 26.68 -20.66 -14.69
N LEU A 508 27.11 -20.70 -13.43
CA LEU A 508 27.37 -21.94 -12.71
C LEU A 508 26.09 -22.77 -12.51
N ARG A 509 24.96 -22.13 -12.21
CA ARG A 509 23.66 -22.79 -12.08
C ARG A 509 23.14 -23.34 -13.39
N VAL A 510 23.22 -22.56 -14.48
CA VAL A 510 22.89 -23.05 -15.83
C VAL A 510 23.73 -24.29 -16.17
N LEU A 511 25.04 -24.27 -15.88
CA LEU A 511 25.92 -25.43 -16.07
C LEU A 511 25.50 -26.63 -15.23
N CYS A 512 25.01 -26.43 -14.00
CA CYS A 512 24.57 -27.52 -13.11
C CYS A 512 23.39 -28.32 -13.66
N HIS A 513 22.50 -27.66 -14.39
CA HIS A 513 21.35 -28.27 -15.06
C HIS A 513 21.62 -28.72 -16.50
N ARG A 514 22.83 -28.50 -17.01
CA ARG A 514 23.19 -28.81 -18.39
C ARG A 514 23.43 -30.31 -18.60
N ALA A 515 22.79 -30.89 -19.62
CA ALA A 515 22.81 -32.35 -19.82
C ALA A 515 24.10 -32.91 -20.45
N GLU A 516 24.92 -32.10 -21.13
CA GLU A 516 26.07 -32.65 -21.87
C GLU A 516 27.25 -33.10 -20.98
N HIS A 517 28.05 -34.00 -21.53
CA HIS A 517 29.22 -34.55 -20.85
C HIS A 517 30.27 -33.49 -20.49
N ALA A 518 30.44 -32.46 -21.33
CA ALA A 518 31.38 -31.37 -21.12
C ALA A 518 31.11 -30.59 -19.83
N ALA A 519 29.86 -30.18 -19.59
CA ALA A 519 29.43 -29.52 -18.35
C ALA A 519 29.68 -30.41 -17.14
N SER A 520 29.26 -31.67 -17.22
CA SER A 520 29.45 -32.66 -16.15
C SER A 520 30.94 -32.89 -15.80
N LYS A 521 31.83 -32.88 -16.79
CA LYS A 521 33.29 -33.01 -16.61
C LYS A 521 33.86 -31.76 -15.96
N PHE A 522 33.45 -30.57 -16.39
CA PHE A 522 33.87 -29.30 -15.82
C PHE A 522 33.46 -29.17 -14.34
N LEU A 523 32.18 -29.40 -14.02
CA LEU A 523 31.65 -29.34 -12.65
C LEU A 523 32.27 -30.37 -11.71
N LYS A 524 32.80 -31.48 -12.24
CA LYS A 524 33.62 -32.43 -11.46
C LYS A 524 34.93 -31.82 -11.00
N GLY A 525 35.56 -30.97 -11.82
CA GLY A 525 36.75 -30.22 -11.44
C GLY A 525 36.47 -29.23 -10.30
N LEU A 526 35.26 -28.65 -10.26
CA LEU A 526 34.79 -27.74 -9.21
C LEU A 526 34.28 -28.46 -7.94
N LYS A 527 34.41 -29.78 -7.85
CA LYS A 527 33.95 -30.59 -6.70
C LYS A 527 32.44 -30.49 -6.39
N ILE A 528 31.60 -30.10 -7.35
CA ILE A 528 30.14 -30.11 -7.19
C ILE A 528 29.64 -31.55 -7.02
N ASN A 529 28.62 -31.80 -6.20
CA ASN A 529 28.13 -33.14 -5.95
C ASN A 529 27.23 -33.65 -7.09
N LYS A 530 27.21 -34.97 -7.31
CA LYS A 530 26.34 -35.62 -8.32
C LYS A 530 24.91 -35.87 -7.85
N ARG A 531 24.63 -35.63 -6.58
CA ARG A 531 23.38 -35.94 -5.88
C ARG A 531 23.11 -34.85 -4.87
N LEU A 532 21.83 -34.52 -4.64
CA LEU A 532 21.50 -33.73 -3.47
C LEU A 532 21.95 -34.49 -2.22
N PRO A 533 22.51 -33.79 -1.21
CA PRO A 533 22.78 -34.40 0.07
C PRO A 533 21.49 -35.02 0.63
N LEU A 534 21.60 -36.21 1.23
CA LEU A 534 20.47 -36.94 1.83
C LEU A 534 19.73 -36.14 2.92
N SER A 535 20.40 -35.15 3.53
CA SER A 535 19.77 -34.22 4.49
C SER A 535 18.80 -33.21 3.84
N ALA A 536 18.84 -33.05 2.51
CA ALA A 536 17.95 -32.18 1.74
C ALA A 536 16.79 -32.94 1.08
N VAL A 537 16.82 -34.28 1.11
CA VAL A 537 15.81 -35.17 0.51
C VAL A 537 15.41 -36.14 1.61
N GLY A 538 14.46 -35.77 2.47
CA GLY A 538 14.03 -36.61 3.59
C GLY A 538 13.64 -38.02 3.12
N GLN A 539 14.10 -39.07 3.80
CA GLN A 539 13.88 -40.55 3.66
C GLN A 539 13.85 -41.21 2.25
N ALA A 540 13.47 -40.50 1.19
CA ALA A 540 13.40 -40.84 -0.23
C ALA A 540 14.73 -41.28 -0.88
N GLY A 541 15.87 -40.90 -0.30
CA GLY A 541 17.19 -41.20 -0.86
C GLY A 541 17.60 -42.68 -0.88
N GLU A 542 16.88 -43.55 -0.17
CA GLU A 542 17.18 -44.99 -0.13
C GLU A 542 16.72 -45.75 -1.39
N VAL A 543 15.67 -45.30 -2.07
CA VAL A 543 15.11 -46.00 -3.26
C VAL A 543 16.06 -45.88 -4.45
N LEU A 544 16.69 -44.71 -4.66
CA LEU A 544 17.70 -44.48 -5.70
C LEU A 544 19.02 -45.24 -5.46
N GLN A 545 19.30 -45.69 -4.22
CA GLN A 545 20.43 -46.57 -3.96
C GLN A 545 20.15 -48.02 -4.41
N LYS A 546 18.89 -48.48 -4.33
CA LYS A 546 18.49 -49.84 -4.69
C LYS A 546 18.44 -50.10 -6.20
N VAL A 547 18.21 -49.08 -7.03
CA VAL A 547 18.16 -49.28 -8.50
C VAL A 547 19.55 -49.62 -9.06
N LYS A 548 20.62 -49.05 -8.50
CA LYS A 548 21.99 -49.36 -8.93
C LYS A 548 22.50 -50.74 -8.49
N SER A 549 21.93 -51.32 -7.43
CA SER A 549 22.30 -52.68 -7.02
C SER A 549 21.60 -53.76 -7.86
N LYS A 550 20.57 -53.42 -8.65
CA LYS A 550 19.85 -54.36 -9.53
C LYS A 550 20.34 -54.38 -10.99
N THR A 551 21.01 -53.35 -11.47
CA THR A 551 21.61 -53.31 -12.82
C THR A 551 23.12 -53.51 -12.78
N SER A 552 23.55 -54.74 -12.47
CA SER A 552 24.84 -55.29 -12.90
C SER A 552 24.53 -56.53 -13.74
N PRO A 553 25.00 -56.67 -14.99
CA PRO A 553 24.73 -57.84 -15.79
C PRO A 553 25.64 -58.99 -15.34
N GLY A 554 25.10 -59.90 -14.52
CA GLY A 554 25.72 -61.18 -14.19
C GLY A 554 25.10 -62.29 -15.02
N LEU A 555 25.45 -62.39 -16.30
CA LEU A 555 25.20 -63.61 -17.09
C LEU A 555 26.25 -64.68 -16.71
N LEU A 556 25.77 -65.90 -16.44
CA LEU A 556 26.46 -67.20 -16.57
C LEU A 556 27.58 -67.57 -15.57
N ARG A 557 27.20 -68.35 -14.54
CA ARG A 557 27.84 -69.61 -14.11
C ARG A 557 26.74 -70.40 -13.40
N GLY A 558 26.18 -71.45 -13.97
CA GLY A 558 26.88 -72.66 -14.43
C GLY A 558 26.53 -73.76 -13.43
N PHE A 559 25.49 -74.53 -13.74
CA PHE A 559 25.25 -75.83 -13.13
C PHE A 559 26.54 -76.64 -13.17
N SER A 560 27.04 -77.06 -12.01
CA SER A 560 27.93 -78.22 -11.93
C SER A 560 27.49 -79.08 -10.75
N THR A 561 27.14 -80.30 -11.10
CA THR A 561 26.63 -81.36 -10.25
C THR A 561 27.73 -82.08 -9.49
N LYS A 562 27.38 -82.53 -8.27
CA LYS A 562 27.79 -83.78 -7.60
C LYS A 562 29.18 -83.93 -6.97
N LYS A 563 29.10 -84.43 -5.72
CA LYS A 563 29.99 -85.37 -4.98
C LYS A 563 31.35 -84.78 -4.58
N LYS A 564 31.82 -84.92 -3.35
CA LYS A 564 31.59 -85.91 -2.29
C LYS A 564 31.96 -85.27 -0.96
#